data_AF-G1PG81-F1
#
_entry.id   AF-G1PG81-F1
#
_cell.length_a   1.000
_cell.length_b   1.000
_cell.length_c   1.000
_cell.angle_alpha   90.00
_cell.angle_beta   90.00
_cell.angle_gamma   90.00
#
_symmetry.space_group_name_H-M   'P 1'
#
loop_
_entity.id
_entity.type
_entity.pdbx_description
1 polymer ?
#
loop_
_entity_poly.entity_id
_entity_poly.type
_entity_poly.pdbx_seq_one_letter_code
_entity_poly.pdbx_strand_id
1 'polypeptide(L)'
;YPQNVDDAMTVLPKLATGLDVNVRFTGVSDFEYTPECSIFDLLGIPLYHGWLVDPQSPEAVSAVGKLSYNQLVEKIITCKHSSDTNLVTEGLIAEQFLETTAAQLTYHGLCELTAAAKEGELGVFFRNNHFSTMTKHKSHLYLLVTDQGFLQEEQVVWESLHNVDGDSCFCDSDFHLSHSLGKGPGAEGGSASPEKQRQVDQDYLIALSLQQQQPQGTLGLSDLELAQQLQQEEYQQQQGAQPVPARAPSPQVSPLYPGLSGCYSSRFPWGEEPHLDARRESGRRRPKPESDCVLL
;
A
#
# COMPACT_ATOMS: atom_id res chain seq x y z
N TYR A 1 -24.79 28.08 3.47
CA TYR A 1 -25.61 27.20 4.34
C TYR A 1 -26.54 26.29 3.55
N PRO A 2 -27.56 26.75 2.80
CA PRO A 2 -28.46 25.83 2.09
C PRO A 2 -27.76 25.02 0.98
N GLN A 3 -26.78 25.63 0.30
CA GLN A 3 -26.03 24.97 -0.79
C GLN A 3 -25.14 23.83 -0.27
N ASN A 4 -24.42 24.03 0.83
CA ASN A 4 -23.62 22.96 1.45
C ASN A 4 -24.46 21.76 1.89
N VAL A 5 -25.71 21.99 2.34
CA VAL A 5 -26.60 20.89 2.75
C VAL A 5 -27.07 20.08 1.53
N ASP A 6 -27.39 20.75 0.42
CA ASP A 6 -27.79 20.08 -0.83
C ASP A 6 -26.64 19.27 -1.45
N ASP A 7 -25.43 19.87 -1.44
CA ASP A 7 -24.19 19.21 -1.86
C ASP A 7 -23.91 17.97 -1.00
N ALA A 8 -24.02 18.10 0.34
CA ALA A 8 -23.85 16.98 1.26
C ALA A 8 -24.87 15.86 1.03
N MET A 9 -26.15 16.19 0.85
CA MET A 9 -27.21 15.19 0.59
C MET A 9 -26.97 14.43 -0.72
N THR A 10 -26.39 15.08 -1.72
CA THR A 10 -26.03 14.47 -3.01
C THR A 10 -24.86 13.50 -2.87
N VAL A 11 -23.96 13.74 -1.91
CA VAL A 11 -22.73 12.96 -1.70
C VAL A 11 -22.90 11.84 -0.66
N LEU A 12 -23.93 11.88 0.19
CA LEU A 12 -24.22 10.83 1.18
C LEU A 12 -24.14 9.38 0.64
N PRO A 13 -24.68 9.06 -0.56
CA PRO A 13 -24.56 7.70 -1.10
C PRO A 13 -23.10 7.28 -1.35
N LYS A 14 -22.22 8.23 -1.69
CA LYS A 14 -20.80 7.94 -1.96
C LYS A 14 -20.05 7.52 -0.69
N LEU A 15 -20.48 7.95 0.50
CA LEU A 15 -19.87 7.51 1.75
C LEU A 15 -19.89 5.98 1.91
N ALA A 16 -20.87 5.30 1.32
CA ALA A 16 -20.96 3.83 1.35
C ALA A 16 -20.11 3.14 0.28
N THR A 17 -19.78 3.82 -0.82
CA THR A 17 -19.08 3.23 -1.98
C THR A 17 -17.62 3.67 -2.12
N GLY A 18 -17.21 4.69 -1.37
CA GLY A 18 -15.87 5.30 -1.43
C GLY A 18 -15.97 6.81 -1.60
N LEU A 19 -15.19 7.52 -0.78
CA LEU A 19 -15.13 8.98 -0.79
C LEU A 19 -13.81 9.44 -1.41
N ASP A 20 -13.89 10.27 -2.45
CA ASP A 20 -12.70 10.83 -3.09
C ASP A 20 -12.18 12.02 -2.27
N VAL A 21 -10.92 11.93 -1.84
CA VAL A 21 -10.21 13.01 -1.15
C VAL A 21 -8.89 13.29 -1.86
N ASN A 22 -8.51 14.56 -1.90
CA ASN A 22 -7.24 14.98 -2.47
C ASN A 22 -6.45 15.76 -1.42
N VAL A 23 -5.42 15.12 -0.86
CA VAL A 23 -4.59 15.70 0.22
C VAL A 23 -3.62 16.74 -0.33
N ARG A 24 -3.22 17.68 0.52
CA ARG A 24 -2.03 18.53 0.33
C ARG A 24 -1.02 18.18 1.40
N PHE A 25 0.26 18.16 1.05
CA PHE A 25 1.31 17.68 1.94
C PHE A 25 1.79 18.73 2.97
N THR A 26 1.08 19.85 3.10
CA THR A 26 1.49 21.04 3.86
C THR A 26 1.02 21.07 5.31
N GLY A 27 -0.01 20.30 5.67
CA GLY A 27 -0.60 20.33 7.01
C GLY A 27 -1.57 19.16 7.18
N VAL A 28 -1.89 18.80 8.43
CA VAL A 28 -2.70 17.61 8.74
C VAL A 28 -4.19 17.73 8.41
N SER A 29 -4.68 18.93 8.15
CA SER A 29 -6.07 19.21 7.78
C SER A 29 -6.18 19.77 6.35
N ASP A 30 -5.09 19.74 5.58
CA ASP A 30 -5.04 20.38 4.28
C ASP A 30 -5.53 19.43 3.18
N PHE A 31 -6.81 19.55 2.85
CA PHE A 31 -7.43 18.88 1.71
C PHE A 31 -7.80 19.88 0.62
N GLU A 32 -7.89 19.43 -0.63
CA GLU A 32 -8.64 20.15 -1.65
C GLU A 32 -10.12 20.12 -1.26
N TYR A 33 -10.74 21.29 -1.19
CA TYR A 33 -12.14 21.38 -0.80
C TYR A 33 -13.04 20.80 -1.90
N THR A 34 -13.63 19.66 -1.60
CA THR A 34 -14.61 18.96 -2.44
C THR A 34 -15.98 18.93 -1.74
N PRO A 35 -17.09 18.76 -2.48
CA PRO A 35 -18.41 18.55 -1.89
C PRO A 35 -18.43 17.43 -0.84
N GLU A 36 -17.62 16.39 -1.04
CA GLU A 36 -17.36 15.29 -0.12
C GLU A 36 -16.87 15.76 1.26
N CYS A 37 -15.98 16.75 1.29
CA CYS A 37 -15.46 17.30 2.54
C CYS A 37 -16.51 18.11 3.31
N SER A 38 -17.51 18.67 2.62
CA SER A 38 -18.53 19.54 3.23
C SER A 38 -19.40 18.81 4.27
N ILE A 39 -19.51 17.48 4.19
CA ILE A 39 -20.24 16.66 5.16
C ILE A 39 -19.56 16.73 6.54
N PHE A 40 -18.23 16.67 6.58
CA PHE A 40 -17.47 16.74 7.83
C PHE A 40 -17.59 18.12 8.47
N ASP A 41 -17.52 19.18 7.66
CA ASP A 41 -17.71 20.57 8.12
C ASP A 41 -19.12 20.80 8.67
N LEU A 42 -20.15 20.25 8.02
CA LEU A 42 -21.55 20.36 8.48
C LEU A 42 -21.79 19.63 9.80
N LEU A 43 -21.14 18.49 10.00
CA LEU A 43 -21.21 17.72 11.25
C LEU A 43 -20.29 18.29 12.34
N GLY A 44 -19.41 19.24 12.00
CA GLY A 44 -18.39 19.77 12.91
C GLY A 44 -17.35 18.72 13.30
N ILE A 45 -17.11 17.73 12.43
CA ILE A 45 -16.15 16.66 12.66
C ILE A 45 -14.88 17.01 11.89
N PRO A 46 -13.71 17.10 12.53
CA PRO A 46 -12.46 17.38 11.82
C PRO A 46 -12.01 16.17 10.99
N LEU A 47 -11.58 16.45 9.76
CA LEU A 47 -10.94 15.48 8.87
C LEU A 47 -9.42 15.71 8.88
N TYR A 48 -8.67 14.63 9.09
CA TYR A 48 -7.22 14.65 9.20
C TYR A 48 -6.52 13.65 8.27
N HIS A 49 -5.27 13.93 7.91
CA HIS A 49 -4.33 12.97 7.34
C HIS A 49 -2.92 13.22 7.94
N GLY A 50 -2.02 12.23 7.81
CA GLY A 50 -0.64 12.33 8.30
C GLY A 50 0.41 12.31 7.18
N TRP A 51 -0.03 12.49 5.95
CA TRP A 51 0.84 12.50 4.76
C TRP A 51 1.41 13.89 4.51
N LEU A 52 2.48 14.24 5.23
CA LEU A 52 3.11 15.55 5.15
C LEU A 52 4.55 15.44 4.65
N VAL A 53 5.02 16.47 3.97
CA VAL A 53 6.44 16.58 3.62
C VAL A 53 7.24 16.98 4.86
N ASP A 54 8.40 16.35 5.07
CA ASP A 54 9.26 16.67 6.21
C ASP A 54 10.05 17.98 5.96
N PRO A 55 9.89 19.02 6.80
CA PRO A 55 10.66 20.26 6.69
C PRO A 55 12.18 20.09 6.77
N GLN A 56 12.67 18.97 7.33
CA GLN A 56 14.10 18.65 7.34
C GLN A 56 14.65 18.29 5.96
N SER A 57 13.77 18.00 5.00
CA SER A 57 14.11 17.70 3.60
C SER A 57 13.75 18.89 2.69
N PRO A 58 14.56 19.96 2.62
CA PRO A 58 14.24 21.18 1.88
C PRO A 58 14.05 20.92 0.38
N GLU A 59 14.75 19.92 -0.16
CA GLU A 59 14.61 19.45 -1.53
C GLU A 59 13.20 18.93 -1.82
N ALA A 60 12.66 18.09 -0.93
CA ALA A 60 11.29 17.58 -1.06
C ALA A 60 10.25 18.68 -0.84
N VAL A 61 10.46 19.58 0.12
CA VAL A 61 9.58 20.73 0.35
C VAL A 61 9.52 21.62 -0.89
N SER A 62 10.66 21.88 -1.54
CA SER A 62 10.69 22.66 -2.79
C SER A 62 10.00 21.93 -3.94
N ALA A 63 10.25 20.63 -4.10
CA ALA A 63 9.70 19.84 -5.19
C ALA A 63 8.18 19.62 -5.06
N VAL A 64 7.69 19.38 -3.84
CA VAL A 64 6.27 19.18 -3.55
C VAL A 64 5.52 20.52 -3.49
N GLY A 65 6.10 21.51 -2.81
CA GLY A 65 5.51 22.83 -2.64
C GLY A 65 4.14 22.81 -1.95
N LYS A 66 3.15 23.46 -2.56
CA LYS A 66 1.75 23.53 -2.07
C LYS A 66 0.77 22.69 -2.91
N LEU A 67 1.31 21.78 -3.71
CA LEU A 67 0.53 20.97 -4.64
C LEU A 67 -0.28 19.94 -3.86
N SER A 68 -1.49 19.66 -4.34
CA SER A 68 -2.23 18.48 -3.91
C SER A 68 -1.67 17.21 -4.55
N TYR A 69 -2.06 16.03 -4.06
CA TYR A 69 -1.63 14.76 -4.63
C TYR A 69 -1.85 14.68 -6.14
N ASN A 70 -3.05 15.03 -6.63
CA ASN A 70 -3.33 15.02 -8.07
C ASN A 70 -2.41 15.96 -8.86
N GLN A 71 -2.19 17.17 -8.35
CA GLN A 71 -1.30 18.15 -8.98
C GLN A 71 0.16 17.70 -8.98
N LEU A 72 0.60 17.02 -7.91
CA LEU A 72 1.96 16.50 -7.79
C LEU A 72 2.21 15.38 -8.81
N VAL A 73 1.26 14.47 -8.98
CA VAL A 73 1.35 13.39 -9.99
C VAL A 73 1.42 13.96 -11.40
N GLU A 74 0.58 14.94 -11.74
CA GLU A 74 0.65 15.63 -13.04
C GLU A 74 1.98 16.35 -13.26
N LYS A 75 2.52 16.99 -12.21
CA LYS A 75 3.83 17.63 -12.24
C LYS A 75 4.94 16.62 -12.50
N ILE A 76 4.93 15.46 -11.83
CA ILE A 76 5.93 14.40 -12.03
C ILE A 76 5.97 13.96 -13.49
N ILE A 77 4.80 13.73 -14.10
CA ILE A 77 4.70 13.35 -15.53
C ILE A 77 5.29 14.46 -16.41
N THR A 78 4.94 15.72 -16.15
CA THR A 78 5.45 16.88 -16.90
C THR A 78 6.97 17.00 -16.78
N CYS A 79 7.50 16.86 -15.56
CA CYS A 79 8.93 16.91 -15.27
C CYS A 79 9.71 15.79 -15.98
N LYS A 80 9.18 14.57 -16.03
CA LYS A 80 9.80 13.42 -16.72
C LYS A 80 9.95 13.63 -18.23
N HIS A 81 9.04 14.37 -18.85
CA HIS A 81 9.08 14.68 -20.29
C HIS A 81 9.78 16.00 -20.60
N SER A 82 10.26 16.73 -19.59
CA SER A 82 10.97 18.00 -19.77
C SER A 82 12.40 17.78 -20.27
N SER A 83 12.91 18.75 -21.02
CA SER A 83 14.33 18.82 -21.43
C SER A 83 15.20 19.58 -20.43
N ASP A 84 14.58 20.29 -19.47
CA ASP A 84 15.28 21.02 -18.42
C ASP A 84 15.70 20.07 -17.30
N THR A 85 17.01 19.98 -17.06
CA THR A 85 17.59 19.13 -16.02
C THR A 85 17.07 19.47 -14.63
N ASN A 86 16.78 20.74 -14.34
CA ASN A 86 16.27 21.15 -13.03
C ASN A 86 14.87 20.59 -12.78
N LEU A 87 13.99 20.68 -13.80
CA LEU A 87 12.64 20.13 -13.71
C LEU A 87 12.66 18.60 -13.62
N VAL A 88 13.55 17.93 -14.34
CA VAL A 88 13.73 16.48 -14.23
C VAL A 88 14.15 16.10 -12.81
N THR A 89 15.14 16.77 -12.23
CA THR A 89 15.56 16.54 -10.84
C THR A 89 14.42 16.77 -9.86
N GLU A 90 13.66 17.85 -10.00
CA GLU A 90 12.50 18.14 -9.17
C GLU A 90 11.43 17.04 -9.25
N GLY A 91 11.16 16.52 -10.46
CA GLY A 91 10.24 15.41 -10.68
C GLY A 91 10.71 14.11 -10.03
N LEU A 92 12.00 13.80 -10.08
CA LEU A 92 12.58 12.62 -9.42
C LEU A 92 12.47 12.70 -7.89
N ILE A 93 12.67 13.88 -7.31
CA ILE A 93 12.55 14.08 -5.85
C ILE A 93 11.09 13.94 -5.42
N ALA A 94 10.15 14.51 -6.18
CA ALA A 94 8.72 14.35 -5.94
C ALA A 94 8.25 12.89 -6.06
N GLU A 95 8.77 12.16 -7.06
CA GLU A 95 8.51 10.72 -7.22
C GLU A 95 9.06 9.92 -6.04
N GLN A 96 10.32 10.15 -5.66
CA GLN A 96 10.95 9.49 -4.51
C GLN A 96 10.16 9.76 -3.22
N PHE A 97 9.64 10.97 -3.03
CA PHE A 97 8.78 11.28 -1.90
C PHE A 97 7.52 10.40 -1.88
N LEU A 98 6.80 10.29 -3.01
CA LEU A 98 5.60 9.45 -3.08
C LEU A 98 5.91 7.96 -2.89
N GLU A 99 7.03 7.47 -3.41
CA GLU A 99 7.45 6.08 -3.24
C GLU A 99 7.82 5.76 -1.78
N THR A 100 8.63 6.61 -1.15
CA THR A 100 9.08 6.40 0.24
C THR A 100 7.96 6.57 1.26
N THR A 101 6.95 7.37 0.94
CA THR A 101 5.80 7.65 1.81
C THR A 101 4.51 6.99 1.34
N ALA A 102 4.62 5.90 0.56
CA ALA A 102 3.47 5.19 -0.03
C ALA A 102 2.44 4.70 1.00
N ALA A 103 2.83 4.52 2.27
CA ALA A 103 1.92 4.21 3.38
C ALA A 103 1.02 5.38 3.82
N GLN A 104 1.15 6.55 3.18
CA GLN A 104 0.37 7.77 3.39
C GLN A 104 0.41 8.31 4.83
N LEU A 105 1.49 8.01 5.55
CA LEU A 105 1.75 8.51 6.90
C LEU A 105 3.26 8.72 7.06
N THR A 106 3.64 9.88 7.55
CA THR A 106 5.04 10.25 7.80
C THR A 106 5.24 10.51 9.29
N TYR A 107 6.47 10.38 9.78
CA TYR A 107 6.78 10.72 11.18
C TYR A 107 6.49 12.20 11.48
N HIS A 108 6.85 13.11 10.57
CA HIS A 108 6.52 14.52 10.69
C HIS A 108 5.01 14.73 10.81
N GLY A 109 4.22 14.13 9.90
CA GLY A 109 2.77 14.20 9.94
C GLY A 109 2.16 13.59 11.21
N LEU A 110 2.73 12.50 11.74
CA LEU A 110 2.29 11.90 12.99
C LEU A 110 2.52 12.83 14.20
N CYS A 111 3.69 13.49 14.25
CA CYS A 111 4.00 14.47 15.29
C CYS A 111 3.06 15.68 15.20
N GLU A 112 2.86 16.24 14.02
CA GLU A 112 1.94 17.36 13.81
C GLU A 112 0.50 16.97 14.13
N LEU A 113 0.07 15.76 13.75
CA LEU A 113 -1.27 15.27 14.04
C LEU A 113 -1.50 15.13 15.55
N THR A 114 -0.51 14.61 16.27
CA THR A 114 -0.55 14.51 17.73
C THR A 114 -0.62 15.89 18.39
N ALA A 115 0.05 16.89 17.82
CA ALA A 115 0.02 18.26 18.32
C ALA A 115 -1.30 18.99 18.00
N ALA A 116 -1.84 18.82 16.79
CA ALA A 116 -3.01 19.51 16.28
C ALA A 116 -4.33 18.93 16.80
N ALA A 117 -4.42 17.60 16.96
CA ALA A 117 -5.61 16.96 17.47
C ALA A 117 -5.92 17.40 18.90
N LYS A 118 -7.18 17.72 19.17
CA LYS A 118 -7.64 18.10 20.50
C LYS A 118 -7.90 16.86 21.35
N GLU A 119 -7.58 16.98 22.63
CA GLU A 119 -7.79 15.95 23.62
C GLU A 119 -9.30 15.63 23.77
N GLY A 120 -9.68 14.35 23.62
CA GLY A 120 -11.06 13.87 23.72
C GLY A 120 -11.96 14.21 22.53
N GLU A 121 -11.45 14.85 21.48
CA GLU A 121 -12.22 15.15 20.26
C GLU A 121 -12.25 13.90 19.36
N LEU A 122 -13.40 13.64 18.73
CA LEU A 122 -13.53 12.63 17.68
C LEU A 122 -13.31 13.30 16.33
N GLY A 123 -12.47 12.69 15.51
CA GLY A 123 -12.20 13.10 14.13
C GLY A 123 -12.18 11.91 13.18
N VAL A 124 -12.11 12.20 11.89
CA VAL A 124 -11.90 11.20 10.85
C VAL A 124 -10.45 11.30 10.39
N PHE A 125 -9.76 10.16 10.29
CA PHE A 125 -8.38 10.07 9.84
C PHE A 125 -8.30 9.28 8.54
N PHE A 126 -7.75 9.91 7.49
CA PHE A 126 -7.53 9.29 6.19
C PHE A 126 -6.09 8.79 6.08
N ARG A 127 -5.93 7.49 5.79
CA ARG A 127 -4.65 6.83 5.55
C ARG A 127 -4.84 5.59 4.69
N ASN A 128 -3.96 5.39 3.72
CA ASN A 128 -3.93 4.22 2.85
C ASN A 128 -5.29 3.89 2.21
N ASN A 129 -5.96 4.93 1.68
CA ASN A 129 -7.31 4.84 1.10
C ASN A 129 -8.39 4.33 2.08
N HIS A 130 -8.16 4.42 3.40
CA HIS A 130 -9.09 4.05 4.45
C HIS A 130 -9.41 5.25 5.34
N PHE A 131 -10.66 5.35 5.78
CA PHE A 131 -11.11 6.33 6.76
C PHE A 131 -11.32 5.64 8.10
N SER A 132 -10.58 6.06 9.12
CA SER A 132 -10.71 5.55 10.48
C SER A 132 -11.29 6.63 11.40
N THR A 133 -12.11 6.23 12.37
CA THR A 133 -12.48 7.13 13.46
C THR A 133 -11.27 7.29 14.39
N MET A 134 -10.85 8.51 14.65
CA MET A 134 -9.67 8.82 15.46
C MET A 134 -10.05 9.64 16.68
N THR A 135 -9.35 9.42 17.79
CA THR A 135 -9.40 10.30 18.95
C THR A 135 -8.02 10.43 19.59
N LYS A 136 -7.87 11.46 20.43
CA LYS A 136 -6.68 11.68 21.23
C LYS A 136 -7.01 11.51 22.71
N HIS A 137 -6.26 10.65 23.39
CA HIS A 137 -6.39 10.42 24.81
C HIS A 137 -5.00 10.33 25.49
N LYS A 138 -4.82 11.06 26.58
CA LYS A 138 -3.55 11.25 27.31
C LYS A 138 -2.38 11.56 26.38
N SER A 139 -2.57 12.47 25.41
CA SER A 139 -1.56 12.82 24.40
C SER A 139 -1.14 11.70 23.43
N HIS A 140 -1.90 10.59 23.39
CA HIS A 140 -1.73 9.52 22.42
C HIS A 140 -2.90 9.48 21.44
N LEU A 141 -2.63 9.14 20.18
CA LEU A 141 -3.65 8.97 19.15
C LEU A 141 -4.13 7.53 19.12
N TYR A 142 -5.43 7.37 18.88
CA TYR A 142 -6.09 6.07 18.81
C TYR A 142 -7.04 6.04 17.61
N LEU A 143 -7.12 4.88 16.95
CA LEU A 143 -8.04 4.59 15.86
C LEU A 143 -9.06 3.55 16.34
N LEU A 144 -10.33 3.74 15.99
CA LEU A 144 -11.38 2.79 16.33
C LEU A 144 -11.21 1.51 15.49
N VAL A 145 -11.20 0.36 16.15
CA VAL A 145 -11.16 -0.94 15.49
C VAL A 145 -12.55 -1.28 14.95
N THR A 146 -12.66 -1.37 13.62
CA THR A 146 -13.93 -1.66 12.94
C THR A 146 -13.89 -2.97 12.15
N ASP A 147 -12.76 -3.67 12.12
CA ASP A 147 -12.62 -4.93 11.40
C ASP A 147 -13.46 -6.03 12.06
N GLN A 148 -14.20 -6.79 11.23
CA GLN A 148 -15.13 -7.80 11.72
C GLN A 148 -14.44 -8.99 12.39
N GLY A 149 -13.14 -9.19 12.19
CA GLY A 149 -12.34 -10.19 12.89
C GLY A 149 -12.31 -9.99 14.41
N PHE A 150 -12.51 -8.75 14.89
CA PHE A 150 -12.55 -8.43 16.32
C PHE A 150 -13.97 -8.38 16.91
N LEU A 151 -14.99 -8.80 16.15
CA LEU A 151 -16.39 -8.73 16.59
C LEU A 151 -16.67 -9.44 17.93
N GLN A 152 -15.91 -10.49 18.27
CA GLN A 152 -16.07 -11.24 19.53
C GLN A 152 -15.15 -10.76 20.66
N GLU A 153 -14.21 -9.86 20.36
CA GLU A 153 -13.20 -9.38 21.31
C GLU A 153 -13.66 -8.06 21.93
N GLU A 154 -14.55 -8.12 22.93
CA GLU A 154 -15.12 -6.92 23.57
C GLU A 154 -14.06 -5.97 24.16
N GLN A 155 -12.88 -6.52 24.52
CA GLN A 155 -11.76 -5.74 25.03
C GLN A 155 -10.91 -5.06 23.95
N VAL A 156 -11.21 -5.22 22.65
CA VAL A 156 -10.45 -4.62 21.54
C VAL A 156 -11.32 -3.55 20.87
N VAL A 157 -11.14 -2.30 21.29
CA VAL A 157 -11.93 -1.15 20.81
C VAL A 157 -11.07 -0.14 20.09
N TRP A 158 -9.90 0.18 20.64
CA TRP A 158 -8.98 1.17 20.11
C TRP A 158 -7.65 0.55 19.72
N GLU A 159 -7.07 1.03 18.63
CA GLU A 159 -5.73 0.72 18.16
C GLU A 159 -4.85 1.97 18.30
N SER A 160 -3.69 1.86 18.93
CA SER A 160 -2.78 3.00 19.09
C SER A 160 -2.15 3.42 17.75
N LEU A 161 -2.10 4.72 17.47
CA LEU A 161 -1.37 5.29 16.35
C LEU A 161 -0.13 6.04 16.85
N HIS A 162 0.99 5.33 16.99
CA HIS A 162 2.24 5.90 17.50
C HIS A 162 3.46 5.65 16.60
N ASN A 163 3.30 4.90 15.51
CA ASN A 163 4.34 4.68 14.50
C ASN A 163 3.73 4.63 13.09
N VAL A 164 4.61 4.61 12.10
CA VAL A 164 4.24 4.52 10.68
C VAL A 164 4.21 3.07 10.18
N ASP A 165 4.91 2.16 10.85
CA ASP A 165 5.15 0.78 10.39
C ASP A 165 4.03 -0.21 10.74
N GLY A 166 3.10 0.18 11.62
CA GLY A 166 1.95 -0.64 11.99
C GLY A 166 2.14 -1.51 13.24
N ASP A 167 3.21 -1.29 14.02
CA ASP A 167 3.40 -1.95 15.32
C ASP A 167 2.47 -1.31 16.36
N SER A 168 1.18 -1.62 16.33
CA SER A 168 0.17 -1.02 17.20
C SER A 168 -0.11 -1.85 18.46
N CYS A 169 -0.65 -1.21 19.50
CA CYS A 169 -1.24 -1.89 20.64
C CYS A 169 -2.76 -1.67 20.68
N PHE A 170 -3.48 -2.72 21.06
CA PHE A 170 -4.93 -2.66 21.25
C PHE A 170 -5.28 -2.24 22.67
N CYS A 171 -6.37 -1.49 22.79
CA CYS A 171 -6.92 -1.01 24.04
C CYS A 171 -8.44 -1.23 24.11
N ASP A 172 -8.96 -1.35 25.33
CA ASP A 172 -10.40 -1.39 25.61
C ASP A 172 -11.05 0.01 25.49
N SER A 173 -12.37 0.08 25.72
CA SER A 173 -13.15 1.33 25.67
C SER A 173 -12.60 2.47 26.54
N ASP A 174 -11.90 2.14 27.63
CA ASP A 174 -11.34 3.09 28.61
C ASP A 174 -9.85 3.40 28.33
N PHE A 175 -9.34 3.01 27.16
CA PHE A 175 -7.95 3.16 26.72
C PHE A 175 -6.94 2.42 27.61
N HIS A 176 -7.34 1.34 28.27
CA HIS A 176 -6.41 0.44 28.94
C HIS A 176 -5.91 -0.60 27.94
N LEU A 177 -4.61 -0.89 27.99
CA LEU A 177 -3.99 -1.91 27.16
C LEU A 177 -4.72 -3.24 27.32
N SER A 178 -5.23 -3.76 26.21
CA SER A 178 -5.84 -5.07 26.15
C SER A 178 -4.70 -6.07 26.34
N HIS A 179 -4.58 -6.64 27.54
CA HIS A 179 -3.67 -7.74 27.76
C HIS A 179 -4.01 -8.84 26.76
N SER A 180 -2.98 -9.27 26.04
CA SER A 180 -3.00 -10.28 25.00
C SER A 180 -4.05 -11.37 25.20
N LEU A 181 -4.60 -11.81 24.07
CA LEU A 181 -5.23 -13.10 23.76
C LEU A 181 -4.40 -14.36 24.16
N GLY A 182 -3.56 -14.23 25.18
CA GLY A 182 -2.73 -15.25 25.79
C GLY A 182 -2.22 -14.70 27.13
N LYS A 183 -2.61 -15.36 28.22
CA LYS A 183 -2.23 -15.12 29.63
C LYS A 183 -2.95 -13.95 30.32
N GLY A 184 -4.13 -14.28 30.87
CA GLY A 184 -4.73 -13.48 31.93
C GLY A 184 -3.82 -13.42 33.19
N PRO A 185 -3.95 -12.35 34.01
CA PRO A 185 -3.21 -12.19 35.25
C PRO A 185 -3.82 -13.11 36.32
N GLY A 186 -3.43 -14.39 36.29
CA GLY A 186 -3.89 -15.40 37.24
C GLY A 186 -3.23 -16.77 37.12
N ALA A 187 -2.06 -16.86 36.48
CA ALA A 187 -1.35 -18.12 36.29
C ALA A 187 -0.20 -18.30 37.30
N GLU A 188 -0.51 -18.22 38.59
CA GLU A 188 0.14 -19.02 39.61
C GLU A 188 -0.95 -19.95 40.19
N GLY A 189 -1.10 -21.13 39.59
CA GLY A 189 -2.09 -22.11 40.02
C GLY A 189 -2.69 -22.88 38.84
N GLY A 190 -2.40 -24.17 38.76
CA GLY A 190 -2.69 -24.99 37.60
C GLY A 190 -4.17 -25.24 37.33
N SER A 191 -4.50 -25.31 36.05
CA SER A 191 -5.50 -26.22 35.49
C SER A 191 -5.38 -26.14 33.96
N ALA A 192 -4.65 -27.06 33.35
CA ALA A 192 -4.80 -27.32 31.93
C ALA A 192 -6.28 -27.65 31.68
N SER A 193 -6.93 -26.99 30.73
CA SER A 193 -8.30 -27.32 30.35
C SER A 193 -8.37 -28.79 29.94
N PRO A 194 -9.42 -29.54 30.33
CA PRO A 194 -9.51 -30.98 30.05
C PRO A 194 -9.46 -31.29 28.55
N GLU A 195 -9.84 -30.34 27.69
CA GLU A 195 -9.77 -30.47 26.23
C GLU A 195 -8.33 -30.40 25.71
N LYS A 196 -7.51 -29.49 26.25
CA LYS A 196 -6.12 -29.34 25.84
C LYS A 196 -5.27 -30.53 26.30
N GLN A 197 -5.57 -31.08 27.47
CA GLN A 197 -4.95 -32.31 27.96
C GLN A 197 -5.31 -33.51 27.07
N ARG A 198 -6.59 -33.63 26.67
CA ARG A 198 -7.06 -34.70 25.77
C ARG A 198 -6.44 -34.62 24.37
N GLN A 199 -6.22 -33.42 23.87
CA GLN A 199 -5.58 -33.20 22.57
C GLN A 199 -4.11 -33.62 22.60
N VAL A 200 -3.39 -33.27 23.68
CA VAL A 200 -1.99 -33.69 23.90
C VAL A 200 -1.88 -35.21 24.07
N ASP A 201 -2.80 -35.84 24.81
CA ASP A 201 -2.82 -37.30 24.98
C ASP A 201 -3.12 -38.02 23.65
N GLN A 202 -3.98 -37.47 22.81
CA GLN A 202 -4.30 -38.02 21.50
C GLN A 202 -3.10 -37.92 20.54
N ASP A 203 -2.42 -36.77 20.49
CA ASP A 203 -1.22 -36.58 19.67
C ASP A 203 -0.08 -37.49 20.13
N TYR A 204 0.09 -37.68 21.44
CA TYR A 204 1.08 -38.60 22.00
C TYR A 204 0.80 -40.05 21.60
N LEU A 205 -0.48 -40.49 21.62
CA LEU A 205 -0.85 -41.83 21.14
C LEU A 205 -0.62 -42.02 19.64
N ILE A 206 -0.89 -40.99 18.83
CA ILE A 206 -0.63 -41.04 17.38
C ILE A 206 0.87 -41.15 17.12
N ALA A 207 1.71 -40.36 17.79
CA ALA A 207 3.16 -40.41 17.67
C ALA A 207 3.74 -41.79 18.05
N LEU A 208 3.25 -42.40 19.14
CA LEU A 208 3.67 -43.73 19.55
C LEU A 208 3.23 -44.83 18.55
N SER A 209 2.04 -44.66 17.96
CA SER A 209 1.51 -45.60 16.96
C SER A 209 2.28 -45.54 15.64
N LEU A 210 2.73 -44.35 15.21
CA LEU A 210 3.58 -44.17 14.03
C LEU A 210 4.96 -44.80 14.24
N GLN A 211 5.49 -44.75 15.48
CA GLN A 211 6.75 -45.40 15.81
C GLN A 211 6.63 -46.94 15.83
N GLN A 212 5.48 -47.49 16.20
CA GLN A 212 5.23 -48.94 16.22
C GLN A 212 4.75 -49.53 14.89
N GLN A 213 4.17 -48.73 13.99
CA GLN A 213 3.71 -49.16 12.67
C GLN A 213 4.80 -49.19 11.60
N GLN A 214 6.07 -48.94 11.94
CA GLN A 214 7.15 -49.31 11.04
C GLN A 214 7.18 -50.85 10.87
N PRO A 215 7.02 -51.38 9.65
CA PRO A 215 7.11 -52.80 9.41
C PRO A 215 8.51 -53.30 9.81
N GLN A 216 8.56 -54.33 10.65
CA GLN A 216 9.75 -55.16 10.83
C GLN A 216 10.15 -55.76 9.47
N GLY A 217 11.00 -55.08 8.72
CA GLY A 217 11.41 -55.59 7.40
C GLY A 217 11.92 -54.60 6.38
N THR A 218 12.67 -53.56 6.78
CA THR A 218 13.74 -53.02 5.92
C THR A 218 14.75 -52.39 6.86
N LEU A 219 15.96 -52.91 6.90
CA LEU A 219 17.08 -52.34 7.65
C LEU A 219 17.21 -50.88 7.22
N GLY A 220 16.73 -49.98 8.07
CA GLY A 220 16.89 -48.55 7.90
C GLY A 220 18.38 -48.29 7.91
N LEU A 221 18.90 -47.95 6.74
CA LEU A 221 20.12 -47.16 6.68
C LEU A 221 19.85 -45.95 7.58
N SER A 222 20.66 -45.79 8.61
CA SER A 222 20.57 -44.61 9.48
C SER A 222 20.56 -43.35 8.60
N ASP A 223 19.92 -42.26 9.03
CA ASP A 223 19.94 -40.99 8.29
C ASP A 223 21.36 -40.57 7.88
N LEU A 224 22.36 -41.00 8.65
CA LEU A 224 23.79 -40.87 8.35
C LEU A 224 24.23 -41.64 7.09
N GLU A 225 23.78 -42.88 6.92
CA GLU A 225 24.13 -43.73 5.77
C GLU A 225 23.47 -43.23 4.48
N LEU A 226 22.21 -42.79 4.55
CA LEU A 226 21.53 -42.20 3.39
C LEU A 226 22.20 -40.89 2.95
N ALA A 227 22.58 -40.04 3.92
CA ALA A 227 23.31 -38.81 3.65
C ALA A 227 24.68 -39.07 2.99
N GLN A 228 25.42 -40.10 3.42
CA GLN A 228 26.69 -40.46 2.80
C GLN A 228 26.53 -40.98 1.37
N GLN A 229 25.46 -41.73 1.10
CA GLN A 229 25.22 -42.28 -0.24
C GLN A 229 24.89 -41.17 -1.26
N LEU A 230 24.04 -40.20 -0.89
CA LEU A 230 23.74 -39.03 -1.73
C LEU A 230 25.01 -38.19 -2.01
N GLN A 231 25.88 -38.05 -1.02
CA GLN A 231 27.14 -37.31 -1.18
C GLN A 231 28.11 -38.01 -2.16
N GLN A 232 28.10 -39.35 -2.22
CA GLN A 232 28.89 -40.11 -3.18
C GLN A 232 28.36 -40.04 -4.61
N GLU A 233 27.03 -40.03 -4.79
CA GLU A 233 26.41 -39.88 -6.12
C GLU A 233 26.72 -38.51 -6.74
N GLU A 234 26.72 -37.44 -5.94
CA GLU A 234 27.06 -36.09 -6.41
C GLU A 234 28.54 -36.00 -6.85
N TYR A 235 29.43 -36.67 -6.12
CA TYR A 235 30.86 -36.72 -6.44
C TYR A 235 31.16 -37.49 -7.74
N GLN A 236 30.38 -38.53 -8.04
CA GLN A 236 30.48 -39.27 -9.31
C GLN A 236 29.93 -38.48 -10.51
N GLN A 237 28.85 -37.71 -10.32
CA GLN A 237 28.32 -36.84 -11.38
C GLN A 237 29.31 -35.73 -11.77
N GLN A 238 30.08 -35.20 -10.81
CA GLN A 238 31.10 -34.19 -11.11
C GLN A 238 32.33 -34.75 -11.86
N GLN A 239 32.61 -36.06 -11.80
CA GLN A 239 33.72 -36.68 -12.53
C GLN A 239 33.38 -37.08 -13.98
N GLY A 240 32.11 -36.98 -14.39
CA GLY A 240 31.65 -37.27 -15.76
C GLY A 240 31.78 -36.12 -16.77
N ALA A 241 32.09 -34.90 -16.34
CA ALA A 241 32.24 -33.75 -17.22
C ALA A 241 33.69 -33.60 -17.70
N GLN A 242 34.09 -34.41 -18.68
CA GLN A 242 35.29 -34.13 -19.49
C GLN A 242 35.07 -32.84 -20.30
N PRO A 243 36.02 -31.87 -20.30
CA PRO A 243 35.91 -30.68 -21.13
C PRO A 243 36.23 -31.03 -22.59
N VAL A 244 35.21 -30.96 -23.45
CA VAL A 244 35.38 -31.02 -24.92
C VAL A 244 35.90 -29.65 -25.39
N PRO A 245 37.02 -29.54 -26.13
CA PRO A 245 37.55 -28.25 -26.55
C PRO A 245 36.71 -27.66 -27.69
N ALA A 246 36.13 -26.49 -27.49
CA ALA A 246 35.44 -25.73 -28.52
C ALA A 246 36.44 -25.15 -29.53
N ARG A 247 36.36 -25.63 -30.78
CA ARG A 247 37.08 -25.08 -31.94
C ARG A 247 36.15 -24.10 -32.68
N ALA A 248 36.67 -22.90 -32.93
CA ALA A 248 35.97 -21.77 -33.57
C ALA A 248 35.44 -22.08 -34.99
N PRO A 249 34.39 -21.38 -35.48
CA PRO A 249 34.08 -21.36 -36.90
C PRO A 249 34.34 -19.99 -37.55
N SER A 250 34.90 -20.05 -38.77
CA SER A 250 34.90 -18.99 -39.78
C SER A 250 33.81 -19.29 -40.83
N PRO A 251 33.40 -18.31 -41.67
CA PRO A 251 32.07 -18.27 -42.30
C PRO A 251 32.07 -18.77 -43.76
N GLN A 252 30.99 -19.42 -44.24
CA GLN A 252 30.72 -19.68 -45.67
C GLN A 252 29.22 -19.65 -46.06
N VAL A 253 28.84 -18.58 -46.77
CA VAL A 253 28.16 -18.43 -48.09
C VAL A 253 27.19 -19.53 -48.65
N SER A 254 25.89 -19.15 -48.76
CA SER A 254 24.87 -19.34 -49.85
C SER A 254 24.33 -20.74 -50.29
N PRO A 255 23.27 -20.86 -51.14
CA PRO A 255 21.89 -20.31 -51.09
C PRO A 255 20.76 -21.31 -51.55
N LEU A 256 19.49 -20.83 -51.62
CA LEU A 256 18.33 -21.24 -52.48
C LEU A 256 17.31 -22.36 -52.05
N TYR A 257 16.09 -21.89 -51.69
CA TYR A 257 14.66 -22.28 -51.98
C TYR A 257 14.26 -23.57 -52.76
N PRO A 258 12.94 -23.96 -52.86
CA PRO A 258 11.71 -23.59 -52.11
C PRO A 258 10.78 -24.79 -51.72
N GLY A 259 9.70 -24.53 -50.93
CA GLY A 259 8.39 -25.18 -51.18
C GLY A 259 7.53 -25.67 -49.99
N LEU A 260 6.38 -24.99 -49.83
CA LEU A 260 5.03 -25.47 -49.46
C LEU A 260 4.61 -25.75 -47.99
N SER A 261 3.64 -24.89 -47.59
CA SER A 261 2.34 -25.21 -46.97
C SER A 261 2.23 -25.63 -45.50
N GLY A 262 1.45 -24.86 -44.73
CA GLY A 262 0.82 -25.33 -43.49
C GLY A 262 0.43 -24.20 -42.53
N CYS A 263 -0.87 -23.93 -42.45
CA CYS A 263 -1.51 -22.84 -41.69
C CYS A 263 -1.62 -23.14 -40.18
N TYR A 264 -1.44 -22.13 -39.32
CA TYR A 264 -2.26 -21.91 -38.12
C TYR A 264 -1.98 -20.52 -37.51
N SER A 265 -3.09 -19.80 -37.31
CA SER A 265 -3.28 -18.49 -36.67
C SER A 265 -2.71 -18.46 -35.24
N SER A 266 -2.03 -17.40 -34.77
CA SER A 266 -2.74 -16.22 -34.29
C SER A 266 -1.76 -15.08 -33.99
N ARG A 267 -2.08 -13.92 -34.58
CA ARG A 267 -1.38 -12.64 -34.48
C ARG A 267 -2.04 -11.78 -33.39
N PHE A 268 -1.21 -11.21 -32.51
CA PHE A 268 -1.39 -9.83 -32.03
C PHE A 268 -1.32 -8.86 -33.23
N PRO A 269 -1.96 -7.69 -33.15
CA PRO A 269 -1.14 -6.50 -33.42
C PRO A 269 -1.52 -5.24 -32.61
N TRP A 270 -0.46 -4.46 -32.34
CA TRP A 270 -0.47 -3.03 -32.07
C TRP A 270 -0.36 -2.23 -33.39
N GLY A 271 -0.81 -0.96 -33.35
CA GLY A 271 -0.50 0.14 -34.30
C GLY A 271 -1.43 0.23 -35.52
N GLU A 272 -1.83 1.38 -36.06
CA GLU A 272 -1.49 2.80 -35.86
C GLU A 272 -2.49 3.65 -36.70
N GLU A 273 -2.67 4.92 -36.31
CA GLU A 273 -3.13 6.09 -37.11
C GLU A 273 -4.58 6.17 -37.64
N PRO A 274 -5.15 7.39 -37.67
CA PRO A 274 -5.35 8.01 -38.98
C PRO A 274 -5.09 9.53 -39.07
N HIS A 275 -4.69 9.95 -40.26
CA HIS A 275 -4.50 11.34 -40.69
C HIS A 275 -5.65 11.79 -41.62
N LEU A 276 -6.17 12.99 -41.33
CA LEU A 276 -6.87 14.02 -42.12
C LEU A 276 -7.55 13.68 -43.47
N ASP A 277 -8.81 14.14 -43.62
CA ASP A 277 -9.14 15.05 -44.74
C ASP A 277 -10.33 15.99 -44.46
N ALA A 278 -10.29 17.17 -45.07
CA ALA A 278 -11.08 18.35 -44.75
C ALA A 278 -12.27 18.59 -45.70
N ARG A 279 -13.37 19.19 -45.20
CA ARG A 279 -14.05 20.29 -45.90
C ARG A 279 -15.11 21.06 -45.08
N ARG A 280 -14.81 22.36 -44.93
CA ARG A 280 -15.66 23.58 -45.03
C ARG A 280 -17.04 23.62 -44.35
N GLU A 281 -17.17 24.55 -43.40
CA GLU A 281 -18.14 25.65 -43.52
C GLU A 281 -17.72 26.92 -42.73
N SER A 282 -17.78 28.05 -43.42
CA SER A 282 -17.73 29.45 -42.98
C SER A 282 -18.92 29.81 -42.07
N GLY A 283 -18.94 30.78 -41.15
CA GLY A 283 -18.03 31.86 -40.78
C GLY A 283 -18.81 32.92 -39.97
N ARG A 284 -18.19 33.58 -38.98
CA ARG A 284 -18.36 35.00 -38.57
C ARG A 284 -17.77 35.23 -37.17
N ARG A 285 -16.71 36.04 -37.12
CA ARG A 285 -16.16 36.68 -35.90
C ARG A 285 -16.77 38.08 -35.73
N ARG A 286 -16.95 38.51 -34.48
CA ARG A 286 -16.95 39.92 -34.04
C ARG A 286 -16.05 40.08 -32.81
N PRO A 287 -15.47 41.27 -32.57
CA PRO A 287 -14.23 41.43 -31.80
C PRO A 287 -14.43 41.90 -30.35
N LYS A 288 -13.37 41.72 -29.55
CA LYS A 288 -13.14 42.29 -28.21
C LYS A 288 -13.07 43.83 -28.24
N PRO A 289 -13.19 44.47 -27.07
CA PRO A 289 -12.36 45.63 -26.75
C PRO A 289 -11.51 45.42 -25.48
N GLU A 290 -10.39 46.13 -25.47
CA GLU A 290 -9.38 46.26 -24.41
C GLU A 290 -9.79 47.26 -23.32
N SER A 291 -9.16 47.08 -22.15
CA SER A 291 -8.61 48.05 -21.18
C SER A 291 -9.44 49.27 -20.73
N ASP A 292 -9.57 49.41 -19.40
CA ASP A 292 -9.21 50.68 -18.75
C ASP A 292 -8.79 50.51 -17.28
N CYS A 293 -7.63 51.06 -16.96
CA CYS A 293 -7.14 51.38 -15.62
C CYS A 293 -7.87 52.61 -15.10
N VAL A 294 -8.33 52.63 -13.84
CA VAL A 294 -8.45 53.88 -13.07
C VAL A 294 -8.10 53.64 -11.60
N LEU A 295 -7.10 54.40 -11.14
CA LEU A 295 -6.76 54.71 -9.76
C LEU A 295 -7.90 55.46 -9.06
N LEU A 296 -8.27 55.03 -7.85
CA LEU A 296 -8.34 55.82 -6.61
C LEU A 296 -8.81 54.95 -5.44
#